data_AF-A0A662G268-F1
#
_entry.id   AF-A0A662G268-F1
#
_cell.length_a   1.000
_cell.length_b   1.000
_cell.length_c   1.000
_cell.angle_alpha   90.00
_cell.angle_beta   90.00
_cell.angle_gamma   90.00
#
_symmetry.space_group_name_H-M   'P 1'
#
loop_
_entity.id
_entity.type
_entity.pdbx_description
1 polymer ?
#
loop_
_entity_poly.entity_id
_entity_poly.type
_entity_poly.pdbx_seq_one_letter_code
_entity_poly.pdbx_strand_id
1 'polypeptide(L)'
;MRIPDYFLIAYTSFNERRGRSIGAIIGIVIAVTSLTLALGMGKSFQILFISQFEKRFGVNSIFVIASNINDVDIAYIKTIHGVEDVIGITYTNGIILSGES
;
A
#
# COMPACT_ATOMS: atom_id res chain seq x y z
N MET A 1 9.09 -45.92 -29.18
CA MET A 1 9.91 -44.95 -28.43
C MET A 1 9.22 -44.65 -27.12
N ARG A 2 9.91 -44.81 -25.99
CA ARG A 2 9.28 -44.69 -24.65
C ARG A 2 9.65 -43.33 -24.05
N ILE A 3 8.71 -42.70 -23.32
CA ILE A 3 8.87 -41.45 -22.57
C ILE A 3 10.19 -41.35 -21.76
N PRO A 4 10.67 -42.41 -21.06
CA PRO A 4 11.97 -42.38 -20.38
C PRO A 4 13.16 -42.11 -21.30
N ASP A 5 13.12 -42.56 -22.56
CA ASP A 5 14.22 -42.36 -23.51
C ASP A 5 14.40 -40.86 -23.81
N TYR A 6 13.30 -40.10 -23.89
CA TYR A 6 13.34 -38.65 -24.09
C TYR A 6 13.94 -37.91 -22.90
N PHE A 7 13.63 -38.34 -21.68
CA PHE A 7 14.24 -37.76 -20.47
C PHE A 7 15.75 -38.00 -20.42
N LEU A 8 16.18 -39.20 -20.81
CA LEU A 8 17.59 -39.58 -20.82
C LEU A 8 18.37 -38.77 -21.85
N ILE A 9 17.82 -38.61 -23.06
CA ILE A 9 18.40 -37.78 -24.14
C ILE A 9 18.42 -36.30 -23.77
N ALA A 10 17.36 -35.80 -23.12
CA ALA A 10 17.31 -34.42 -22.64
C ALA A 10 18.34 -34.17 -21.54
N TYR A 11 18.51 -35.12 -20.61
CA TYR A 11 19.49 -35.02 -19.52
C TYR A 11 20.93 -35.05 -20.02
N THR A 12 21.24 -35.94 -20.98
CA THR A 12 22.58 -35.97 -21.61
C THR A 12 22.87 -34.67 -22.36
N SER A 13 21.90 -34.16 -23.13
CA SER A 13 22.01 -32.86 -23.84
C SER A 13 22.20 -31.68 -22.88
N PHE A 14 21.55 -31.72 -21.71
CA PHE A 14 21.69 -30.69 -20.67
C PHE A 14 23.09 -30.71 -20.04
N ASN A 15 23.66 -31.90 -19.91
CA ASN A 15 24.98 -32.14 -19.34
C ASN A 15 26.12 -31.68 -20.27
N GLU A 16 25.88 -31.70 -21.58
CA GLU A 16 26.85 -31.32 -22.61
C GLU A 16 27.00 -29.79 -22.76
N ARG A 17 25.96 -29.03 -22.38
CA ARG A 17 25.95 -27.55 -22.39
C ARG A 17 25.70 -26.95 -21.00
N ARG A 18 26.27 -27.56 -19.96
CA ARG A 18 26.12 -27.19 -18.53
C ARG A 18 26.13 -25.68 -18.28
N GLY A 19 27.08 -24.93 -18.85
CA GLY A 19 27.19 -23.48 -18.60
C GLY A 19 25.97 -22.67 -19.05
N ARG A 20 25.37 -23.00 -20.20
CA ARG A 20 24.22 -22.26 -20.75
C ARG A 20 22.91 -22.67 -20.06
N SER A 21 22.80 -23.96 -19.76
CA SER A 21 21.69 -24.56 -19.04
C SER A 21 21.54 -24.03 -17.60
N ILE A 22 22.66 -23.87 -16.88
CA ILE A 22 22.67 -23.30 -15.52
C ILE A 22 22.21 -21.83 -15.55
N GLY A 23 22.69 -21.04 -16.52
CA GLY A 23 22.27 -19.65 -16.69
C GLY A 23 20.76 -19.51 -16.94
N ALA A 24 20.18 -20.41 -17.73
CA ALA A 24 18.73 -20.44 -17.98
C ALA A 24 17.93 -20.74 -16.71
N ILE A 25 18.36 -21.72 -15.90
CA ILE A 25 17.71 -22.04 -14.62
C ILE A 25 17.76 -20.82 -13.68
N ILE A 26 18.94 -20.22 -13.51
CA ILE A 26 19.12 -19.06 -12.64
C ILE A 26 18.23 -17.91 -13.10
N GLY A 27 18.17 -17.65 -14.41
CA GLY A 27 17.29 -16.61 -14.97
C GLY A 27 15.81 -16.84 -14.66
N ILE A 28 15.33 -18.08 -14.80
CA ILE A 28 13.94 -18.44 -14.47
C ILE A 28 13.68 -18.23 -12.97
N VAL A 29 14.58 -18.68 -12.11
CA VAL A 29 14.45 -18.52 -10.65
C VAL A 29 14.36 -17.04 -10.27
N ILE A 30 15.25 -16.21 -10.82
CA ILE A 30 15.25 -14.76 -10.55
C ILE A 30 13.96 -14.10 -11.06
N ALA A 31 13.49 -14.46 -12.26
CA ALA A 31 12.27 -13.90 -12.83
C ALA A 31 11.03 -14.23 -11.98
N VAL A 32 10.87 -15.50 -11.59
CA VAL A 32 9.72 -15.96 -10.80
C VAL A 32 9.73 -15.35 -9.40
N THR A 33 10.90 -15.32 -8.74
CA THR A 33 11.03 -14.73 -7.40
C THR A 33 10.78 -13.23 -7.43
N SER A 34 11.34 -12.50 -8.40
CA SER A 34 11.12 -11.07 -8.58
C SER A 34 9.65 -10.74 -8.80
N LEU A 35 8.96 -11.47 -9.70
CA LEU A 35 7.54 -11.25 -9.97
C LEU A 35 6.68 -11.51 -8.73
N THR A 36 6.96 -12.59 -8.00
CA THR A 36 6.19 -12.95 -6.79
C THR A 36 6.38 -11.92 -5.68
N LEU A 37 7.62 -11.47 -5.46
CA LEU A 37 7.93 -10.43 -4.48
C LEU A 37 7.30 -9.09 -4.86
N ALA A 38 7.38 -8.69 -6.13
CA ALA A 38 6.78 -7.46 -6.63
C ALA A 38 5.26 -7.45 -6.43
N LEU A 39 4.58 -8.57 -6.72
CA LEU A 39 3.14 -8.70 -6.52
C LEU A 39 2.78 -8.73 -5.02
N GLY A 40 3.52 -9.48 -4.20
CA GLY A 40 3.27 -9.59 -2.76
C GLY A 40 3.49 -8.28 -2.02
N MET A 41 4.62 -7.62 -2.28
CA MET A 41 4.91 -6.30 -1.72
C MET A 41 3.97 -5.24 -2.29
N GLY A 42 3.70 -5.25 -3.60
CA GLY A 42 2.83 -4.27 -4.24
C GLY A 42 1.42 -4.26 -3.66
N LYS A 43 0.81 -5.44 -3.46
CA LYS A 43 -0.52 -5.53 -2.81
C LYS A 43 -0.50 -5.07 -1.37
N SER A 44 0.52 -5.46 -0.59
CA SER A 44 0.64 -5.07 0.81
C SER A 44 0.85 -3.56 0.95
N PHE A 45 1.69 -2.98 0.09
CA PHE A 45 1.92 -1.55 0.03
C PHE A 45 0.65 -0.80 -0.37
N GLN A 46 -0.09 -1.28 -1.37
CA GLN A 46 -1.34 -0.65 -1.79
C GLN A 46 -2.36 -0.54 -0.64
N ILE A 47 -2.54 -1.62 0.13
CA ILE A 47 -3.48 -1.64 1.26
C ILE A 47 -3.04 -0.65 2.36
N LEU A 48 -1.77 -0.70 2.75
CA LEU A 48 -1.23 0.20 3.77
C LEU A 48 -1.22 1.66 3.30
N PHE A 49 -0.87 1.89 2.04
CA PHE A 49 -0.82 3.22 1.46
C PHE A 49 -2.21 3.84 1.39
N ILE A 50 -3.23 3.10 0.91
CA ILE A 50 -4.61 3.59 0.88
C ILE A 50 -5.09 3.92 2.29
N SER A 51 -4.92 3.01 3.24
CA SER A 51 -5.35 3.25 4.63
C SER A 51 -4.67 4.47 5.26
N GLN A 52 -3.36 4.64 5.03
CA GLN A 52 -2.63 5.80 5.55
C GLN A 52 -2.96 7.09 4.79
N PHE A 53 -3.18 7.01 3.49
CA PHE A 53 -3.54 8.14 2.65
C PHE A 53 -4.93 8.65 3.00
N GLU A 54 -5.92 7.76 3.12
CA GLU A 54 -7.29 8.11 3.54
C GLU A 54 -7.30 8.76 4.93
N LYS A 55 -6.58 8.17 5.91
CA LYS A 55 -6.48 8.72 7.27
C LYS A 55 -5.83 10.10 7.32
N ARG A 56 -4.87 10.38 6.44
CA ARG A 56 -4.04 11.58 6.54
C ARG A 56 -4.49 12.73 5.62
N PHE A 57 -5.09 12.40 4.48
CA PHE A 57 -5.60 13.39 3.54
C PHE A 57 -7.09 13.65 3.68
N GLY A 58 -7.80 12.90 4.56
CA GLY A 58 -9.21 13.17 4.83
C GLY A 58 -10.07 13.08 3.58
N VAL A 59 -9.79 12.12 2.69
CA VAL A 59 -10.44 12.02 1.36
C VAL A 59 -11.96 11.86 1.48
N ASN A 60 -12.46 11.44 2.65
CA ASN A 60 -13.88 11.38 3.00
C ASN A 60 -14.22 12.27 4.21
N SER A 61 -13.64 13.47 4.30
CA SER A 61 -13.95 14.44 5.36
C SER A 61 -15.11 15.35 4.96
N ILE A 62 -16.12 15.47 5.83
CA ILE A 62 -17.21 16.44 5.69
C ILE A 62 -16.96 17.59 6.66
N PHE A 63 -16.87 18.81 6.14
CA PHE A 63 -16.77 20.02 6.96
C PHE A 63 -18.17 20.53 7.29
N VAL A 64 -18.51 20.53 8.58
CA VAL A 64 -19.77 21.10 9.09
C VAL A 64 -19.45 22.45 9.73
N ILE A 65 -19.95 23.53 9.13
CA ILE A 65 -19.82 24.89 9.64
C ILE A 65 -21.19 25.34 10.12
N ALA A 66 -21.35 25.53 11.43
CA ALA A 66 -22.57 26.04 12.03
C ALA A 66 -22.22 27.01 13.17
N SER A 67 -23.13 27.95 13.43
CA SER A 67 -23.03 28.84 14.58
C SER A 67 -23.54 28.11 15.83
N ASN A 68 -22.71 27.96 16.87
CA ASN A 68 -22.96 27.21 18.12
C ASN A 68 -22.87 25.67 18.02
N ILE A 69 -21.78 25.13 17.46
CA ILE A 69 -21.46 23.71 17.65
C ILE A 69 -20.95 23.50 19.08
N ASN A 70 -21.57 22.57 19.81
CA ASN A 70 -21.16 22.19 21.16
C ASN A 70 -20.67 20.73 21.22
N ASP A 71 -20.04 20.32 22.31
CA ASP A 71 -19.50 18.95 22.48
C ASP A 71 -20.59 17.86 22.33
N VAL A 72 -21.84 18.19 22.63
CA VAL A 72 -23.00 17.30 22.43
C VAL A 72 -23.24 16.99 20.96
N ASP A 73 -23.07 17.99 20.08
CA ASP A 73 -23.25 17.82 18.64
C ASP A 73 -22.13 16.95 18.05
N ILE A 74 -20.90 17.13 18.54
CA ILE A 74 -19.74 16.30 18.18
C ILE A 74 -19.99 14.84 18.58
N ALA A 75 -20.46 14.61 19.81
CA ALA A 75 -20.80 13.28 20.30
C ALA A 75 -21.92 12.64 19.48
N TYR A 76 -22.94 13.40 19.09
CA TYR A 76 -24.04 12.93 18.26
C TYR A 76 -23.55 12.52 16.86
N ILE A 77 -22.74 13.36 16.19
CA ILE A 77 -22.22 13.06 14.85
C ILE A 77 -21.34 11.80 14.87
N LYS A 78 -20.60 11.56 15.97
CA LYS A 78 -19.78 10.35 16.14
C LYS A 78 -20.60 9.06 16.21
N THR A 79 -21.89 9.14 16.53
CA THR A 79 -22.80 7.98 16.57
C THR A 79 -23.44 7.66 15.22
N ILE A 80 -23.29 8.53 14.21
CA ILE A 80 -23.86 8.31 12.88
C ILE A 80 -23.11 7.17 12.18
N HIS A 81 -23.86 6.21 11.64
CA HIS A 81 -23.30 5.06 10.95
C HIS A 81 -22.48 5.49 9.72
N GLY A 82 -21.20 5.09 9.68
CA GLY A 82 -20.26 5.47 8.61
C GLY A 82 -19.33 6.63 8.97
N VAL A 83 -19.47 7.26 10.13
CA VAL A 83 -18.52 8.25 10.65
C VAL A 83 -17.45 7.52 11.47
N GLU A 84 -16.20 7.54 10.99
CA GLU A 84 -15.06 6.92 11.71
C GLU A 84 -14.57 7.81 12.86
N ASP A 85 -14.47 9.12 12.64
CA ASP A 85 -14.08 10.07 13.66
C ASP A 85 -14.63 11.48 13.40
N VAL A 86 -14.71 12.27 14.47
CA VAL A 86 -15.18 13.67 14.43
C VAL A 86 -14.23 14.53 15.25
N ILE A 87 -13.70 15.58 14.63
CA ILE A 87 -12.74 16.50 15.26
C ILE A 87 -13.37 17.90 15.29
N GLY A 88 -13.48 18.48 16.48
CA GLY A 88 -13.87 19.88 16.65
C GLY A 88 -12.72 20.81 16.28
N ILE A 89 -12.96 21.74 15.34
CA ILE A 89 -11.96 22.71 14.90
C ILE A 89 -12.41 24.10 15.35
N THR A 90 -11.54 24.78 16.11
CA THR A 90 -11.73 26.19 16.50
C THR A 90 -10.57 27.01 15.92
N TYR A 91 -10.88 28.13 15.28
CA TYR A 91 -9.89 29.06 14.76
C TYR A 91 -9.88 30.33 15.63
N THR A 92 -8.69 30.73 16.06
CA THR A 92 -8.46 32.05 16.66
C THR A 92 -7.44 32.80 15.81
N ASN A 93 -7.75 34.04 15.45
CA ASN A 93 -6.83 34.91 14.71
C ASN A 93 -6.12 35.82 15.71
N GLY A 94 -4.80 35.71 15.82
CA GLY A 94 -3.97 36.58 16.65
C GLY A 94 -3.15 37.54 15.77
N ILE A 95 -3.17 38.83 16.11
CA ILE A 95 -2.28 39.83 15.49
C ILE A 95 -1.04 39.93 16.37
N ILE A 96 0.12 39.58 15.82
CA ILE A 96 1.41 39.80 16.49
C ILE A 96 1.81 41.25 16.24
N LEU A 97 1.63 42.11 17.24
CA LEU A 97 2.19 43.47 17.21
C LEU A 97 3.67 43.36 17.61
N SER A 98 4.56 43.44 16.61
CA SER A 98 6.00 43.58 16.85
C SER A 98 6.24 44.95 17.49
N GLY A 99 6.34 44.98 18.82
CA GLY A 99 6.79 46.18 19.53
C GLY A 99 8.26 46.41 19.23
N GLU A 100 8.55 47.42 18.41
CA GLU A 100 9.87 48.04 18.40
C GLU A 100 10.02 48.80 19.72
N SER A 101 10.89 48.29 20.58
CA SER A 101 11.37 48.95 21.80
C SER A 101 12.67 49.70 21.52
#